data_AF-A0A0A2ELT6-F1
#
_entry.id   AF-A0A0A2ELT6-F1
#
_cell.length_a   1.000
_cell.length_b   1.000
_cell.length_c   1.000
_cell.angle_alpha   90.00
_cell.angle_beta   90.00
_cell.angle_gamma   90.00
#
_symmetry.space_group_name_H-M   'P 1'
#
loop_
_entity.id
_entity.type
_entity.pdbx_description
1 polymer ?
#
loop_
_entity_poly.entity_id
_entity_poly.type
_entity_poly.pdbx_seq_one_letter_code
_entity_poly.pdbx_strand_id
1 'polypeptide(L)'
;MKTRILCFKLLVLSILIISSTISISCTHLKITAPQPKHNDQNDTIIQNKPTVIPILYSVTHNEYVDPSDGSVGYQVYTRDGILVGAGVKISHMPGIDPNKEYITNQYGEFRVKAIDLPINQPIANRTGAVKIIWQNNKTELSSSNTIVPNRVTTRITVDLVYPRQNSYAPWIKSDINNHFVVVHYKYERCIDNVWTDYPEDYPTPKLKPVKITTPSQPLTFDQVDSSAMVADKWQAMGQGEFAKSKAVLIRRPVVLTAAEKIGNPVDNNWQNLNSNLTELKTIEWNGRANYFSAYGFKNFYGETPLMDAVIHIPEIYPNFEIKDVKIHLAEGISELWGKISIQNNPIYLSYTKPVAPENKWEITKIMPSELLGERFKDNSSVSQVNLRITMTKAEPNNSMGSTNVDKRYKGADAESLNFQLGSAYSDNAIFTSLWISDRYGKITQEVEDHRIAVYAYSAYRTVPLYFLRKRGIGAFTSYLLEQIFNPSNIINVPQN
;
A
#
# COMPACT_ATOMS: atom_id res chain seq x y z
N MET A 1 -29.22 -33.91 27.83
CA MET A 1 -29.70 -34.01 26.44
C MET A 1 -29.24 -32.75 25.71
N LYS A 2 -28.35 -32.90 24.71
CA LYS A 2 -27.68 -31.86 23.89
C LYS A 2 -26.77 -30.87 24.63
N THR A 3 -25.66 -30.33 24.11
CA THR A 3 -24.59 -30.71 23.15
C THR A 3 -23.55 -29.57 23.28
N ARG A 4 -22.24 -29.92 23.28
CA ARG A 4 -21.03 -29.09 23.06
C ARG A 4 -20.59 -28.09 24.14
N ILE A 5 -19.30 -28.17 24.51
CA ILE A 5 -18.34 -27.05 24.55
C ILE A 5 -16.89 -27.54 24.82
N LEU A 6 -15.95 -26.97 24.04
CA LEU A 6 -14.50 -26.73 24.24
C LEU A 6 -13.55 -27.89 24.60
N CYS A 7 -12.55 -28.20 23.76
CA CYS A 7 -11.20 -27.58 23.72
C CYS A 7 -10.49 -27.56 25.08
N PHE A 8 -9.27 -28.10 25.16
CA PHE A 8 -8.11 -27.41 25.76
C PHE A 8 -6.78 -28.16 25.55
N LYS A 9 -5.75 -27.37 25.17
CA LYS A 9 -4.30 -27.41 25.45
C LYS A 9 -3.53 -28.74 25.36
N LEU A 10 -2.59 -28.85 24.41
CA LEU A 10 -1.15 -28.54 24.55
C LEU A 10 -0.41 -29.42 25.57
N LEU A 11 0.41 -30.36 25.09
CA LEU A 11 1.71 -30.63 25.71
C LEU A 11 2.69 -31.27 24.72
N VAL A 12 3.85 -30.64 24.63
CA VAL A 12 5.11 -31.09 24.03
C VAL A 12 5.74 -32.10 25.00
N LEU A 13 6.23 -33.27 24.54
CA LEU A 13 7.59 -33.78 24.80
C LEU A 13 7.80 -35.22 24.28
N SER A 14 9.02 -35.43 23.78
CA SER A 14 9.83 -36.65 23.90
C SER A 14 9.59 -37.82 22.93
N ILE A 15 10.53 -37.87 21.99
CA ILE A 15 11.06 -39.04 21.28
C ILE A 15 11.32 -40.19 22.27
N LEU A 16 10.73 -41.36 22.00
CA LEU A 16 11.27 -42.65 22.45
C LEU A 16 11.25 -43.61 21.25
N ILE A 17 12.44 -43.95 20.79
CA ILE A 17 12.71 -44.93 19.74
C ILE A 17 12.43 -46.32 20.34
N ILE A 18 11.45 -47.04 19.79
CA ILE A 18 11.36 -48.49 19.95
C ILE A 18 11.42 -49.11 18.56
N SER A 19 12.55 -49.77 18.33
CA SER A 19 12.85 -50.68 17.24
C SER A 19 11.71 -51.65 16.95
N SER A 20 11.12 -51.55 15.76
CA SER A 20 10.49 -52.70 15.11
C SER A 20 10.82 -52.66 13.61
N THR A 21 11.49 -53.73 13.19
CA THR A 21 11.99 -54.00 11.86
C THR A 21 10.82 -54.16 10.90
N ILE A 22 10.57 -53.15 10.06
CA ILE A 22 9.69 -53.28 8.90
C ILE A 22 10.58 -53.26 7.66
N SER A 23 10.80 -54.45 7.09
CA SER A 23 11.32 -54.64 5.75
C SER A 23 10.23 -54.22 4.76
N ILE A 24 10.36 -53.01 4.20
CA ILE A 24 9.62 -52.62 3.00
C ILE A 24 10.59 -52.71 1.83
N SER A 25 10.32 -53.68 0.96
CA SER A 25 10.91 -53.83 -0.36
C SER A 25 10.86 -52.49 -1.11
N CYS A 26 12.04 -51.95 -1.40
CA CYS A 26 12.21 -50.73 -2.17
C CYS A 26 12.01 -51.06 -3.66
N THR A 27 10.80 -50.87 -4.18
CA THR A 27 10.53 -50.93 -5.62
C THR A 27 10.14 -49.54 -6.13
N HIS A 28 11.12 -48.84 -6.70
CA HIS A 28 10.99 -47.83 -7.76
C HIS A 28 9.95 -46.70 -7.56
N LEU A 29 10.24 -45.77 -6.66
CA LEU A 29 9.76 -44.39 -6.80
C LEU A 29 10.83 -43.57 -7.53
N LYS A 30 10.75 -43.56 -8.88
CA LYS A 30 11.42 -42.54 -9.68
C LYS A 30 10.75 -41.20 -9.38
N ILE A 31 11.41 -40.36 -8.59
CA ILE A 31 11.12 -38.93 -8.56
C ILE A 31 11.66 -38.37 -9.88
N THR A 32 10.81 -38.37 -10.90
CA THR A 32 11.12 -37.73 -12.19
C THR A 32 11.10 -36.22 -11.95
N ALA A 33 12.21 -35.54 -12.26
CA ALA A 33 12.22 -34.07 -12.30
C ALA A 33 11.06 -33.60 -13.20
N PRO A 34 10.33 -32.52 -12.83
CA PRO A 34 9.28 -31.98 -13.67
C PRO A 34 9.86 -31.70 -15.06
N GLN A 35 9.26 -32.29 -16.10
CA GLN A 35 9.68 -32.06 -17.47
C GLN A 35 9.47 -30.57 -17.82
N PRO A 36 10.40 -29.94 -18.56
CA PRO A 36 10.20 -28.58 -19.03
C PRO A 36 8.92 -28.51 -19.88
N LYS A 37 8.16 -27.42 -19.74
CA LYS A 37 6.95 -27.20 -20.53
C LYS A 37 7.35 -26.53 -21.84
N HIS A 38 6.91 -27.11 -22.96
CA HIS A 38 7.24 -26.71 -24.33
C HIS A 38 5.93 -26.49 -25.12
N ASN A 39 5.96 -25.65 -26.16
CA ASN A 39 4.85 -25.40 -27.10
C ASN A 39 4.93 -26.34 -28.32
N ASP A 40 3.86 -27.10 -28.58
CA ASP A 40 3.80 -28.15 -29.61
C ASP A 40 4.06 -27.67 -31.05
N GLN A 41 3.97 -26.36 -31.36
CA GLN A 41 4.14 -25.86 -32.74
C GLN A 41 5.58 -25.48 -33.13
N ASN A 42 6.44 -25.09 -32.19
CA ASN A 42 7.81 -24.61 -32.49
C ASN A 42 8.90 -25.32 -31.66
N ASP A 43 8.52 -26.01 -30.59
CA ASP A 43 9.44 -26.65 -29.63
C ASP A 43 9.60 -28.15 -29.92
N THR A 44 9.71 -28.49 -31.21
CA THR A 44 9.91 -29.88 -31.64
C THR A 44 11.36 -30.30 -31.50
N ILE A 45 11.60 -31.42 -30.82
CA ILE A 45 12.90 -32.09 -30.81
C ILE A 45 13.11 -32.73 -32.18
N ILE A 46 14.14 -32.29 -32.91
CA ILE A 46 14.43 -32.81 -34.24
C ILE A 46 15.41 -33.97 -34.12
N GLN A 47 14.98 -35.18 -34.53
CA GLN A 47 15.87 -36.34 -34.53
C GLN A 47 17.04 -36.15 -35.49
N ASN A 48 18.21 -36.72 -35.14
CA ASN A 48 19.47 -36.69 -35.89
C ASN A 48 20.22 -35.34 -35.86
N LYS A 49 19.73 -34.32 -35.14
CA LYS A 49 20.46 -33.08 -34.84
C LYS A 49 20.29 -32.69 -33.37
N PRO A 50 21.30 -32.11 -32.72
CA PRO A 50 21.09 -31.51 -31.40
C PRO A 50 20.04 -30.40 -31.48
N THR A 51 19.25 -30.24 -30.44
CA THR A 51 18.16 -29.25 -30.41
C THR A 51 18.33 -28.34 -29.19
N VAL A 52 18.12 -27.04 -29.35
CA VAL A 52 18.09 -26.06 -28.26
C VAL A 52 16.75 -25.34 -28.31
N ILE A 53 15.99 -25.43 -27.23
CA ILE A 53 14.59 -25.00 -27.19
C ILE A 53 14.39 -24.07 -25.98
N PRO A 54 13.71 -22.92 -26.13
CA PRO A 54 13.33 -22.09 -25.00
C PRO A 54 12.28 -22.80 -24.12
N ILE A 55 12.38 -22.65 -22.80
CA ILE A 55 11.45 -23.23 -21.84
C ILE A 55 10.33 -22.22 -21.59
N LEU A 56 9.06 -22.65 -21.70
CA LEU A 56 7.93 -21.78 -21.38
C LEU A 56 7.92 -21.43 -19.88
N TYR A 57 7.81 -20.15 -19.58
CA TYR A 57 7.44 -19.67 -18.27
C TYR A 57 5.96 -19.96 -18.01
N SER A 58 5.09 -19.61 -18.95
CA SER A 58 3.66 -19.91 -18.90
C SER A 58 3.15 -20.50 -20.19
N VAL A 59 2.53 -21.67 -20.06
CA VAL A 59 1.78 -22.32 -21.15
C VAL A 59 0.51 -21.54 -21.46
N THR A 60 -0.20 -21.07 -20.43
CA THR A 60 -1.48 -20.34 -20.57
C THR A 60 -1.32 -19.08 -21.40
N HIS A 61 -0.23 -18.35 -21.20
CA HIS A 61 0.04 -17.08 -21.89
C HIS A 61 1.02 -17.22 -23.06
N ASN A 62 1.45 -18.46 -23.36
CA ASN A 62 2.45 -18.77 -24.38
C ASN A 62 3.70 -17.87 -24.28
N GLU A 63 4.27 -17.78 -23.08
CA GLU A 63 5.34 -16.84 -22.77
C GLU A 63 6.57 -17.54 -22.20
N TYR A 64 7.73 -17.20 -22.75
CA TYR A 64 9.03 -17.75 -22.39
C TYR A 64 9.80 -16.91 -21.37
N VAL A 65 9.49 -15.62 -21.28
CA VAL A 65 10.26 -14.67 -20.48
C VAL A 65 9.77 -14.71 -19.03
N ASP A 66 10.71 -14.88 -18.10
CA ASP A 66 10.43 -14.91 -16.67
C ASP A 66 10.10 -13.50 -16.16
N PRO A 67 8.90 -13.26 -15.61
CA PRO A 67 8.52 -11.94 -15.11
C PRO A 67 9.36 -11.46 -13.92
N SER A 68 10.04 -12.36 -13.20
CA SER A 68 10.83 -11.99 -12.02
C SER A 68 12.09 -11.21 -12.38
N ASP A 69 12.77 -11.59 -13.46
CA ASP A 69 14.09 -11.07 -13.83
C ASP A 69 14.28 -10.84 -15.34
N GLY A 70 13.28 -11.15 -16.16
CA GLY A 70 13.27 -10.98 -17.62
C GLY A 70 14.13 -11.99 -18.39
N SER A 71 14.63 -13.03 -17.72
CA SER A 71 15.46 -14.05 -18.37
C SER A 71 14.62 -15.11 -19.08
N VAL A 72 15.27 -15.85 -19.98
CA VAL A 72 14.67 -16.98 -20.70
C VAL A 72 15.51 -18.22 -20.42
N GLY A 73 14.86 -19.28 -19.97
CA GLY A 73 15.47 -20.60 -19.83
C GLY A 73 15.50 -21.34 -21.16
N TYR A 74 16.53 -22.15 -21.37
CA TYR A 74 16.66 -23.01 -22.54
C TYR A 74 17.05 -24.41 -22.12
N GLN A 75 16.55 -25.40 -22.86
CA GLN A 75 16.88 -26.81 -22.71
C GLN A 75 17.66 -27.30 -23.93
N VAL A 76 18.74 -28.05 -23.69
CA VAL A 76 19.60 -28.59 -24.74
C VAL A 76 19.46 -30.12 -24.81
N TYR A 77 19.30 -30.64 -26.02
CA TYR A 77 19.16 -32.07 -26.33
C TYR A 77 20.24 -32.53 -27.30
N THR A 78 20.67 -33.78 -27.16
CA THR A 78 21.53 -34.49 -28.12
C THR A 78 20.77 -34.83 -29.42
N ARG A 79 21.47 -35.40 -30.40
CA ARG A 79 20.88 -35.91 -31.65
C ARG A 79 19.78 -36.95 -31.44
N ASP A 80 19.87 -37.68 -30.34
CA ASP A 80 18.94 -38.76 -29.98
C ASP A 80 17.75 -38.24 -29.16
N GLY A 81 17.66 -36.92 -28.96
CA GLY A 81 16.61 -36.29 -28.14
C GLY A 81 16.81 -36.48 -26.63
N ILE A 82 18.03 -36.81 -26.20
CA ILE A 82 18.36 -37.01 -24.78
C ILE A 82 18.89 -35.69 -24.22
N LEU A 83 18.54 -35.36 -22.98
CA LEU A 83 19.07 -34.17 -22.29
C LEU A 83 20.61 -34.23 -22.18
N VAL A 84 21.25 -33.09 -22.43
CA VAL A 84 22.70 -32.98 -22.21
C VAL A 84 23.03 -32.82 -20.72
N GLY A 85 24.27 -33.12 -20.33
CA GLY A 85 24.77 -32.84 -18.98
C GLY A 85 25.30 -31.40 -18.80
N ALA A 86 25.91 -31.14 -17.64
CA ALA A 86 26.56 -29.87 -17.35
C ALA A 86 27.78 -29.60 -18.25
N GLY A 87 28.12 -28.32 -18.45
CA GLY A 87 29.38 -27.92 -19.08
C GLY A 87 29.38 -27.93 -20.62
N VAL A 88 28.24 -28.19 -21.27
CA VAL A 88 28.09 -27.94 -22.71
C VAL A 88 27.96 -26.43 -22.92
N LYS A 89 28.76 -25.87 -23.84
CA LYS A 89 28.68 -24.44 -24.14
C LYS A 89 27.82 -24.17 -25.36
N ILE A 90 27.05 -23.08 -25.31
CA ILE A 90 26.15 -22.63 -26.35
C ILE A 90 26.53 -21.20 -26.73
N SER A 91 26.66 -20.91 -28.02
CA SER A 91 26.91 -19.55 -28.52
C SER A 91 26.19 -19.31 -29.85
N HIS A 92 26.31 -18.08 -30.38
CA HIS A 92 25.64 -17.69 -31.63
C HIS A 92 24.11 -17.85 -31.55
N MET A 93 23.52 -17.50 -30.40
CA MET A 93 22.08 -17.45 -30.25
C MET A 93 21.49 -16.39 -31.22
N PRO A 94 20.43 -16.70 -31.98
CA PRO A 94 19.81 -15.76 -32.92
C PRO A 94 19.45 -14.41 -32.27
N GLY A 95 19.79 -13.29 -32.91
CA GLY A 95 19.48 -11.95 -32.42
C GLY A 95 20.30 -11.48 -31.20
N ILE A 96 21.19 -12.30 -30.66
CA ILE A 96 22.10 -11.98 -29.53
C ILE A 96 23.52 -11.77 -30.07
N ASP A 97 24.36 -11.04 -29.32
CA ASP A 97 25.79 -10.94 -29.58
C ASP A 97 26.41 -12.34 -29.76
N PRO A 98 27.01 -12.66 -30.92
CA PRO A 98 27.54 -13.99 -31.22
C PRO A 98 28.71 -14.39 -30.31
N ASN A 99 29.37 -13.43 -29.65
CA ASN A 99 30.47 -13.70 -28.71
C ASN A 99 29.97 -14.15 -27.32
N LYS A 100 28.67 -14.06 -27.05
CA LYS A 100 28.10 -14.53 -25.79
C LYS A 100 28.08 -16.05 -25.77
N GLU A 101 28.68 -16.61 -24.72
CA GLU A 101 28.62 -18.03 -24.41
C GLU A 101 27.76 -18.28 -23.18
N TYR A 102 26.97 -19.34 -23.23
CA TYR A 102 26.19 -19.87 -22.12
C TYR A 102 26.65 -21.29 -21.83
N ILE A 103 26.54 -21.73 -20.58
CA ILE A 103 26.99 -23.06 -20.15
C ILE A 103 25.82 -23.79 -19.50
N THR A 104 25.60 -25.04 -19.90
CA THR A 104 24.53 -25.87 -19.33
C THR A 104 24.83 -26.28 -17.89
N ASN A 105 23.77 -26.33 -17.08
CA ASN A 105 23.77 -26.91 -15.74
C ASN A 105 23.63 -28.45 -15.82
N GLN A 106 23.55 -29.10 -14.65
CA GLN A 106 23.39 -30.56 -14.55
C GLN A 106 22.13 -31.14 -15.20
N TYR A 107 21.14 -30.31 -15.50
CA TYR A 107 19.89 -30.67 -16.18
C TYR A 107 19.92 -30.36 -17.67
N GLY A 108 21.06 -29.92 -18.22
CA GLY A 108 21.19 -29.55 -19.62
C GLY A 108 20.56 -28.20 -19.96
N GLU A 109 20.30 -27.37 -18.95
CA GLU A 109 19.64 -26.09 -19.10
C GLU A 109 20.64 -24.93 -18.98
N PHE A 110 20.35 -23.82 -19.64
CA PHE A 110 21.03 -22.55 -19.40
C PHE A 110 20.02 -21.40 -19.42
N ARG A 111 20.43 -20.21 -18.94
CA ARG A 111 19.58 -19.00 -18.96
C ARG A 111 20.25 -17.88 -19.73
N VAL A 112 19.47 -17.23 -20.58
CA VAL A 112 19.82 -15.95 -21.22
C VAL A 112 19.22 -14.83 -20.39
N LYS A 113 20.04 -13.87 -19.96
CA LYS A 113 19.61 -12.74 -19.14
C LYS A 113 18.83 -11.73 -19.98
N ALA A 114 17.90 -10.99 -19.36
CA ALA A 114 17.12 -9.94 -20.02
C ALA A 114 18.00 -8.99 -20.85
N ILE A 115 19.14 -8.56 -20.29
CA ILE A 115 20.08 -7.62 -20.91
C ILE A 115 20.73 -8.12 -22.22
N ASP A 116 20.74 -9.45 -22.44
CA ASP A 116 21.28 -10.05 -23.66
C ASP A 116 20.18 -10.30 -24.71
N LEU A 117 18.89 -10.26 -24.34
CA LEU A 117 17.79 -10.50 -25.27
C LEU A 117 17.67 -9.36 -26.30
N PRO A 118 17.30 -9.67 -27.55
CA PRO A 118 17.04 -8.69 -28.59
C PRO A 118 15.86 -7.77 -28.21
N ILE A 119 15.85 -6.56 -28.76
CA ILE A 119 14.77 -5.59 -28.55
C ILE A 119 14.07 -5.38 -29.89
N ASN A 120 12.76 -5.63 -29.93
CA ASN A 120 11.87 -5.37 -31.07
C ASN A 120 12.37 -5.94 -32.41
N GLN A 121 13.05 -7.10 -32.39
CA GLN A 121 13.49 -7.75 -33.62
C GLN A 121 12.39 -8.66 -34.20
N PRO A 122 12.24 -8.73 -35.54
CA PRO A 122 11.34 -9.67 -36.19
C PRO A 122 11.68 -11.12 -35.84
N ILE A 123 10.67 -11.98 -35.73
CA ILE A 123 10.84 -13.42 -35.40
C ILE A 123 11.89 -14.12 -36.27
N ALA A 124 11.95 -13.78 -37.56
CA ALA A 124 12.90 -14.36 -38.52
C ALA A 124 14.38 -14.08 -38.16
N ASN A 125 14.67 -12.96 -37.50
CA ASN A 125 16.04 -12.59 -37.10
C ASN A 125 16.44 -13.20 -35.75
N ARG A 126 15.47 -13.72 -35.02
CA ARG A 126 15.62 -14.33 -33.69
C ARG A 126 15.19 -15.80 -33.68
N THR A 127 15.20 -16.45 -34.85
CA THR A 127 14.99 -17.89 -35.02
C THR A 127 16.12 -18.45 -35.85
N GLY A 128 16.74 -19.55 -35.43
CA GLY A 128 17.83 -20.14 -36.19
C GLY A 128 18.56 -21.26 -35.46
N ALA A 129 19.69 -21.68 -36.05
CA ALA A 129 20.57 -22.68 -35.44
C ALA A 129 21.57 -22.00 -34.50
N VAL A 130 21.95 -22.70 -33.44
CA VAL A 130 22.94 -22.26 -32.46
C VAL A 130 24.20 -23.10 -32.56
N LYS A 131 25.33 -22.55 -32.12
CA LYS A 131 26.60 -23.27 -32.05
C LYS A 131 26.69 -23.99 -30.70
N ILE A 132 26.89 -25.30 -30.74
CA ILE A 132 27.12 -26.14 -29.56
C ILE A 132 28.58 -26.57 -29.52
N ILE A 133 29.22 -26.37 -28.37
CA ILE A 133 30.58 -26.80 -28.09
C ILE A 133 30.49 -27.84 -26.97
N TRP A 134 30.75 -29.09 -27.33
CA TRP A 134 30.72 -30.22 -26.41
C TRP A 134 31.96 -30.24 -25.51
N GLN A 135 31.91 -30.99 -24.41
CA GLN A 135 33.04 -31.10 -23.47
C GLN A 135 34.33 -31.66 -24.09
N ASN A 136 34.23 -32.45 -25.15
CA ASN A 136 35.37 -32.94 -25.92
C ASN A 136 35.89 -31.93 -26.96
N ASN A 137 35.50 -30.65 -26.87
CA ASN A 137 35.79 -29.57 -27.80
C ASN A 137 35.26 -29.78 -29.24
N LYS A 138 34.45 -30.81 -29.48
CA LYS A 138 33.73 -30.93 -30.76
C LYS A 138 32.70 -29.81 -30.85
N THR A 139 32.61 -29.20 -32.03
CA THR A 139 31.63 -28.15 -32.33
C THR A 139 30.66 -28.63 -33.40
N GLU A 140 29.37 -28.32 -33.25
CA GLU A 140 28.37 -28.51 -34.29
C GLU A 140 27.23 -27.50 -34.18
N LEU A 141 26.41 -27.40 -35.22
CA LEU A 141 25.19 -26.59 -35.23
C LEU A 141 23.99 -27.41 -34.78
N SER A 142 23.09 -26.78 -34.01
CA SER A 142 21.79 -27.35 -33.69
C SER A 142 20.87 -27.40 -34.91
N SER A 143 19.68 -27.98 -34.72
CA SER A 143 18.51 -27.66 -35.55
C SER A 143 18.23 -26.16 -35.59
N SER A 144 17.59 -25.71 -36.67
CA SER A 144 17.33 -24.28 -36.93
C SER A 144 16.06 -23.72 -36.28
N ASN A 145 15.46 -24.45 -35.34
CA ASN A 145 14.21 -24.07 -34.68
C ASN A 145 14.40 -23.40 -33.32
N THR A 146 15.62 -23.01 -32.93
CA THR A 146 15.82 -22.25 -31.70
C THR A 146 15.24 -20.86 -31.86
N ILE A 147 14.26 -20.52 -31.02
CA ILE A 147 13.65 -19.18 -30.95
C ILE A 147 14.23 -18.43 -29.75
N VAL A 148 14.62 -17.18 -29.99
CA VAL A 148 14.99 -16.21 -28.95
C VAL A 148 13.87 -15.19 -28.81
N PRO A 149 13.18 -15.12 -27.67
CA PRO A 149 12.18 -14.08 -27.40
C PRO A 149 12.81 -12.69 -27.37
N ASN A 150 12.02 -11.68 -27.76
CA ASN A 150 12.40 -10.29 -27.49
C ASN A 150 12.36 -10.01 -25.98
N ARG A 151 13.18 -9.06 -25.55
CA ARG A 151 13.07 -8.45 -24.22
C ARG A 151 11.68 -7.85 -24.05
N VAL A 152 11.04 -8.19 -22.94
CA VAL A 152 9.78 -7.58 -22.53
C VAL A 152 10.08 -6.20 -21.93
N THR A 153 9.37 -5.18 -22.41
CA THR A 153 9.39 -3.85 -21.77
C THR A 153 8.09 -3.63 -21.00
N THR A 154 8.12 -2.78 -19.99
CA THR A 154 7.03 -2.58 -19.04
C THR A 154 6.74 -1.11 -18.82
N ARG A 155 5.49 -0.79 -18.46
CA ARG A 155 5.10 0.55 -18.03
C ARG A 155 4.10 0.47 -16.88
N ILE A 156 4.04 1.54 -16.10
CA ILE A 156 3.08 1.70 -15.00
C ILE A 156 2.24 2.95 -15.29
N THR A 157 0.92 2.80 -15.30
CA THR A 157 -0.04 3.89 -15.52
C THR A 157 -0.99 3.99 -14.32
N VAL A 158 -1.53 5.19 -14.08
CA VAL A 158 -2.46 5.45 -12.99
C VAL A 158 -3.87 5.62 -13.53
N ASP A 159 -4.85 5.00 -12.88
CA ASP A 159 -6.25 5.09 -13.30
C ASP A 159 -7.21 5.56 -12.20
N LEU A 160 -6.79 5.53 -10.92
CA LEU A 160 -7.56 6.04 -9.78
C LEU A 160 -6.65 6.48 -8.63
N VAL A 161 -6.90 7.67 -8.10
CA VAL A 161 -6.20 8.25 -6.95
C VAL A 161 -7.20 8.83 -5.97
N TYR A 162 -7.07 8.55 -4.67
CA TYR A 162 -7.94 9.13 -3.63
C TYR A 162 -7.29 9.14 -2.24
N PRO A 163 -7.62 10.11 -1.37
CA PRO A 163 -7.18 10.09 0.02
C PRO A 163 -8.02 9.11 0.86
N ARG A 164 -7.37 8.38 1.77
CA ARG A 164 -8.05 7.46 2.71
C ARG A 164 -7.24 7.28 4.00
N GLN A 165 -7.79 6.45 4.89
CA GLN A 165 -7.19 6.13 6.16
C GLN A 165 -7.44 4.69 6.59
N ASN A 166 -6.52 4.11 7.36
CA ASN A 166 -6.65 2.74 7.89
C ASN A 166 -7.85 2.63 8.84
N SER A 167 -8.03 3.60 9.74
CA SER A 167 -9.28 3.71 10.47
C SER A 167 -9.63 5.16 10.84
N TYR A 168 -10.94 5.40 10.91
CA TYR A 168 -11.56 6.61 11.44
C TYR A 168 -11.79 6.52 12.95
N ALA A 169 -11.49 5.37 13.57
CA ALA A 169 -11.76 5.12 14.97
C ALA A 169 -10.86 6.00 15.85
N PRO A 170 -11.41 6.54 16.94
CA PRO A 170 -10.71 7.51 17.76
C PRO A 170 -9.51 6.96 18.54
N TRP A 171 -9.44 5.64 18.68
CA TRP A 171 -8.39 4.93 19.40
C TRP A 171 -7.09 4.86 18.59
N ILE A 172 -7.16 5.12 17.26
CA ILE A 172 -5.96 5.29 16.43
C ILE A 172 -5.47 6.71 16.64
N LYS A 173 -4.70 6.85 17.73
CA LYS A 173 -3.92 8.03 18.07
C LYS A 173 -3.05 8.36 16.87
N SER A 174 -3.26 9.50 16.20
CA SER A 174 -2.46 10.05 15.09
C SER A 174 -1.26 9.18 14.65
N ASP A 175 -1.54 8.04 14.02
CA ASP A 175 -0.53 7.06 13.64
C ASP A 175 0.04 7.50 12.29
N ILE A 176 1.36 7.40 12.12
CA ILE A 176 2.05 7.79 10.89
C ILE A 176 1.49 7.05 9.64
N ASN A 177 0.95 5.85 9.82
CA ASN A 177 0.36 5.03 8.76
C ASN A 177 -1.15 5.25 8.61
N ASN A 178 -1.79 6.08 9.44
CA ASN A 178 -3.24 6.18 9.38
C ASN A 178 -3.71 6.95 8.15
N HIS A 179 -3.03 8.02 7.73
CA HIS A 179 -3.53 8.91 6.67
C HIS A 179 -2.63 8.89 5.43
N PHE A 180 -3.21 8.49 4.29
CA PHE A 180 -2.46 8.30 3.05
C PHE A 180 -3.32 8.61 1.82
N VAL A 181 -2.64 8.73 0.68
CA VAL A 181 -3.25 8.71 -0.65
C VAL A 181 -3.06 7.31 -1.21
N VAL A 182 -4.12 6.76 -1.77
CA VAL A 182 -4.15 5.47 -2.46
C VAL A 182 -3.97 5.74 -3.95
N VAL A 183 -2.98 5.10 -4.55
CA VAL A 183 -2.70 5.18 -5.99
C VAL A 183 -2.91 3.79 -6.58
N HIS A 184 -4.06 3.59 -7.23
CA HIS A 184 -4.28 2.40 -8.03
C HIS A 184 -3.53 2.56 -9.35
N TYR A 185 -2.87 1.48 -9.74
CA TYR A 185 -2.05 1.46 -10.93
C TYR A 185 -2.40 0.25 -11.78
N LYS A 186 -2.25 0.44 -13.09
CA LYS A 186 -2.11 -0.64 -14.04
C LYS A 186 -0.65 -0.75 -14.41
N TYR A 187 -0.25 -1.96 -14.74
CA TYR A 187 1.07 -2.21 -15.26
C TYR A 187 0.91 -3.14 -16.45
N GLU A 188 1.55 -2.75 -17.53
CA GLU A 188 1.42 -3.36 -18.83
C GLU A 188 2.80 -3.81 -19.29
N ARG A 189 2.80 -4.82 -20.15
CA ARG A 189 4.00 -5.37 -20.77
C ARG A 189 3.87 -5.30 -22.28
N CYS A 190 4.98 -5.02 -22.94
CA CYS A 190 5.09 -5.01 -24.38
C CYS A 190 5.81 -6.28 -24.83
N ILE A 191 5.11 -7.12 -25.59
CA ILE A 191 5.65 -8.32 -26.21
C ILE A 191 5.53 -8.13 -27.72
N ASP A 192 6.65 -8.18 -28.44
CA ASP A 192 6.70 -8.01 -29.89
C ASP A 192 5.94 -6.75 -30.41
N ASN A 193 6.16 -5.61 -29.75
CA ASN A 193 5.50 -4.31 -30.02
C ASN A 193 4.00 -4.24 -29.67
N VAL A 194 3.45 -5.22 -28.97
CA VAL A 194 2.05 -5.22 -28.53
C VAL A 194 1.99 -5.03 -27.01
N TRP A 195 1.40 -3.92 -26.58
CA TRP A 195 1.09 -3.66 -25.17
C TRP A 195 -0.11 -4.49 -24.72
N THR A 196 0.07 -5.23 -23.64
CA THR A 196 -0.96 -6.07 -23.02
C THR A 196 -0.93 -5.91 -21.50
N ASP A 197 -2.07 -6.16 -20.88
CA ASP A 197 -2.15 -6.23 -19.41
C ASP A 197 -1.26 -7.35 -18.89
N TYR A 198 -0.66 -7.13 -17.72
CA TYR A 198 0.10 -8.17 -17.07
C TYR A 198 -0.85 -9.22 -16.44
N PRO A 199 -0.58 -10.53 -16.61
CA PRO A 199 -1.44 -11.59 -16.13
C PRO A 199 -1.64 -11.61 -14.62
N GLU A 200 -2.86 -11.86 -14.18
CA GLU A 200 -3.17 -11.86 -12.75
C GLU A 200 -2.59 -13.05 -12.00
N ASP A 201 -2.33 -14.16 -12.69
CA ASP A 201 -1.73 -15.40 -12.15
C ASP A 201 -0.20 -15.31 -12.02
N TYR A 202 0.42 -14.24 -12.51
CA TYR A 202 1.85 -14.01 -12.39
C TYR A 202 2.22 -13.37 -11.03
N PRO A 203 3.51 -13.44 -10.62
CA PRO A 203 3.97 -12.80 -9.39
C PRO A 203 3.63 -11.31 -9.34
N THR A 204 2.92 -10.88 -8.30
CA THR A 204 2.49 -9.48 -8.18
C THR A 204 3.69 -8.52 -8.17
N PRO A 205 3.74 -7.51 -9.05
CA PRO A 205 4.80 -6.52 -9.02
C PRO A 205 4.79 -5.70 -7.74
N LYS A 206 5.97 -5.20 -7.41
CA LYS A 206 6.18 -4.37 -6.22
C LYS A 206 6.74 -3.02 -6.62
N LEU A 207 6.12 -1.98 -6.08
CA LEU A 207 6.45 -0.59 -6.33
C LEU A 207 6.86 0.09 -5.03
N LYS A 208 7.69 1.12 -5.14
CA LYS A 208 8.05 2.03 -4.06
C LYS A 208 7.71 3.48 -4.43
N PRO A 209 7.16 4.27 -3.51
CA PRO A 209 6.91 5.68 -3.77
C PRO A 209 8.23 6.45 -3.87
N VAL A 210 8.24 7.46 -4.72
CA VAL A 210 9.35 8.37 -4.91
C VAL A 210 8.85 9.80 -4.92
N LYS A 211 9.65 10.71 -4.36
CA LYS A 211 9.32 12.13 -4.31
C LYS A 211 9.84 12.80 -5.57
N ILE A 212 9.01 13.66 -6.16
CA ILE A 212 9.33 14.40 -7.37
C ILE A 212 9.83 15.80 -6.96
N THR A 213 11.06 16.13 -7.38
CA THR A 213 11.69 17.42 -7.05
C THR A 213 11.17 18.53 -7.96
N THR A 214 10.94 18.20 -9.23
CA THR A 214 10.43 19.12 -10.25
C THR A 214 9.23 18.47 -10.95
N PRO A 215 7.98 18.89 -10.65
CA PRO A 215 6.78 18.28 -11.21
C PRO A 215 6.59 18.74 -12.66
N SER A 216 7.14 17.99 -13.61
CA SER A 216 7.00 18.22 -15.04
C SER A 216 6.71 16.91 -15.77
N GLN A 217 6.27 17.01 -17.02
CA GLN A 217 6.12 15.88 -17.93
C GLN A 217 6.94 16.08 -19.21
N PRO A 218 7.44 14.99 -19.83
CA PRO A 218 7.43 13.62 -19.31
C PRO A 218 8.31 13.45 -18.07
N LEU A 219 7.90 12.56 -17.15
CA LEU A 219 8.65 12.29 -15.94
C LEU A 219 9.88 11.39 -16.23
N THR A 220 11.04 11.75 -15.69
CA THR A 220 12.28 10.96 -15.77
C THR A 220 12.90 10.74 -14.39
N PHE A 221 13.82 9.78 -14.28
CA PHE A 221 14.51 9.49 -13.02
C PHE A 221 15.38 10.64 -12.52
N ASP A 222 15.80 11.58 -13.37
CA ASP A 222 16.58 12.77 -12.96
C ASP A 222 15.76 13.73 -12.08
N GLN A 223 14.43 13.64 -12.15
CA GLN A 223 13.49 14.46 -11.35
C GLN A 223 13.08 13.77 -10.04
N VAL A 224 13.59 12.57 -9.78
CA VAL A 224 13.27 11.77 -8.60
C VAL A 224 14.30 12.05 -7.50
N ASP A 225 13.81 12.40 -6.31
CA ASP A 225 14.60 12.26 -5.09
C ASP A 225 14.72 10.76 -4.80
N SER A 226 15.80 10.18 -5.30
CA SER A 226 16.11 8.75 -5.26
C SER A 226 16.78 8.31 -3.96
N SER A 227 16.85 9.18 -2.94
CA SER A 227 17.39 8.78 -1.65
C SER A 227 16.57 7.61 -1.09
N ALA A 228 17.23 6.49 -0.75
CA ALA A 228 16.58 5.27 -0.27
C ALA A 228 15.63 5.49 0.93
N MET A 229 15.83 6.61 1.64
CA MET A 229 15.03 7.07 2.77
C MET A 229 13.62 7.53 2.37
N VAL A 230 13.37 7.94 1.12
CA VAL A 230 12.05 8.46 0.70
C VAL A 230 11.00 7.36 0.68
N ALA A 231 11.34 6.17 0.16
CA ALA A 231 10.40 5.06 0.09
C ALA A 231 9.94 4.63 1.49
N ASP A 232 10.88 4.37 2.40
CA ASP A 232 10.55 3.89 3.75
C ASP A 232 9.83 4.97 4.57
N LYS A 233 10.17 6.25 4.36
CA LYS A 233 9.55 7.40 5.03
C LYS A 233 8.13 7.68 4.55
N TRP A 234 7.83 7.51 3.27
CA TRP A 234 6.55 7.93 2.69
C TRP A 234 5.62 6.78 2.32
N GLN A 235 6.09 5.54 2.27
CA GLN A 235 5.24 4.38 2.05
C GLN A 235 4.42 4.07 3.30
N ALA A 236 3.10 4.15 3.19
CA ALA A 236 2.20 3.77 4.27
C ALA A 236 1.99 2.25 4.30
N MET A 237 1.78 1.71 5.50
CA MET A 237 1.34 0.33 5.68
C MET A 237 -0.18 0.27 5.75
N GLY A 238 -0.80 -0.35 4.74
CA GLY A 238 -2.24 -0.58 4.70
C GLY A 238 -2.66 -1.71 5.64
N GLN A 239 -3.83 -1.57 6.26
CA GLN A 239 -4.50 -2.60 7.05
C GLN A 239 -5.85 -2.99 6.41
N GLY A 240 -6.39 -4.14 6.81
CA GLY A 240 -7.70 -4.61 6.35
C GLY A 240 -7.79 -4.72 4.82
N GLU A 241 -8.70 -3.96 4.21
CA GLU A 241 -8.89 -3.92 2.76
C GLU A 241 -7.67 -3.37 2.01
N PHE A 242 -6.94 -2.41 2.59
CA PHE A 242 -5.76 -1.81 1.95
C PHE A 242 -4.57 -2.78 1.88
N ALA A 243 -4.43 -3.69 2.85
CA ALA A 243 -3.38 -4.72 2.84
C ALA A 243 -3.50 -5.66 1.63
N LYS A 244 -4.68 -5.76 1.03
CA LYS A 244 -4.99 -6.60 -0.14
C LYS A 244 -5.06 -5.80 -1.44
N SER A 245 -5.02 -4.47 -1.37
CA SER A 245 -5.18 -3.61 -2.54
C SER A 245 -3.94 -3.66 -3.46
N LYS A 246 -4.16 -3.75 -4.77
CA LYS A 246 -3.11 -3.55 -5.79
C LYS A 246 -2.88 -2.05 -5.98
N ALA A 247 -2.34 -1.40 -4.95
CA ALA A 247 -2.14 0.05 -4.91
C ALA A 247 -0.84 0.43 -4.19
N VAL A 248 -0.34 1.63 -4.49
CA VAL A 248 0.72 2.28 -3.69
C VAL A 248 0.05 3.21 -2.70
N LEU A 249 0.41 3.07 -1.42
CA LEU A 249 -0.11 3.92 -0.34
C LEU A 249 0.97 4.92 0.07
N ILE A 250 0.68 6.20 -0.09
CA ILE A 250 1.64 7.28 0.17
C ILE A 250 1.16 8.13 1.33
N ARG A 251 1.92 8.17 2.43
CA ARG A 251 1.61 8.95 3.63
C ARG A 251 1.42 10.42 3.29
N ARG A 252 0.43 11.05 3.91
CA ARG A 252 0.20 12.49 3.78
C ARG A 252 1.12 13.26 4.72
N PRO A 253 1.74 14.38 4.29
CA PRO A 253 2.49 15.24 5.18
C PRO A 253 1.58 15.78 6.29
N VAL A 254 2.09 15.90 7.51
CA VAL A 254 1.26 16.20 8.70
C VAL A 254 1.40 17.65 9.11
N VAL A 255 0.28 18.34 9.30
CA VAL A 255 0.28 19.64 9.98
C VAL A 255 0.21 19.38 11.49
N LEU A 256 1.26 19.79 12.20
CA LEU A 256 1.33 19.73 13.66
C LEU A 256 0.74 20.99 14.28
N THR A 257 -0.06 20.81 15.33
CA THR A 257 -0.50 21.92 16.20
C THR A 257 0.69 22.55 16.92
N ALA A 258 0.54 23.78 17.40
CA ALA A 258 1.58 24.43 18.20
C ALA A 258 1.99 23.60 19.42
N ALA A 259 1.03 22.93 20.07
CA ALA A 259 1.28 22.06 21.23
C ALA A 259 2.08 20.80 20.86
N GLU A 260 1.77 20.13 19.75
CA GLU A 260 2.51 18.96 19.26
C GLU A 260 3.97 19.29 18.88
N LYS A 261 4.23 20.52 18.42
CA LYS A 261 5.60 20.95 18.10
C LYS A 261 6.47 21.04 19.34
N ILE A 262 5.97 21.69 20.39
CA ILE A 262 6.76 22.06 21.56
C ILE A 262 6.74 21.02 22.68
N GLY A 263 5.68 20.22 22.78
CA GLY A 263 5.50 19.38 23.96
C GLY A 263 5.49 17.89 23.67
N ASN A 264 5.55 17.13 24.76
CA ASN A 264 5.43 15.69 24.78
C ASN A 264 4.11 15.35 25.50
N PRO A 265 3.30 14.42 24.96
CA PRO A 265 2.01 14.09 25.56
C PRO A 265 2.12 13.59 27.00
N VAL A 266 1.10 13.87 27.82
CA VAL A 266 0.96 13.36 29.19
C VAL A 266 1.05 11.83 29.21
N ASP A 267 1.90 11.27 30.06
CA ASP A 267 2.02 9.82 30.24
C ASP A 267 0.94 9.31 31.21
N ASN A 268 -0.25 9.00 30.69
CA ASN A 268 -1.38 8.54 31.49
C ASN A 268 -2.10 7.32 30.90
N ASN A 269 -1.36 6.23 30.65
CA ASN A 269 -1.86 4.96 30.09
C ASN A 269 -2.23 5.00 28.60
N TRP A 270 -1.99 6.12 27.92
CA TRP A 270 -2.23 6.24 26.49
C TRP A 270 -1.02 5.78 25.65
N GLN A 271 -0.59 4.53 25.85
CA GLN A 271 0.56 3.87 25.21
C GLN A 271 0.78 4.28 23.73
N ASN A 272 2.02 4.63 23.37
CA ASN A 272 2.48 5.02 22.03
C ASN A 272 2.21 6.46 21.57
N LEU A 273 1.54 7.32 22.33
CA LEU A 273 1.32 8.72 21.91
C LEU A 273 2.64 9.50 21.69
N ASN A 274 3.63 9.30 22.57
CA ASN A 274 4.98 9.86 22.43
C ASN A 274 5.69 9.32 21.18
N SER A 275 5.65 8.00 20.96
CA SER A 275 6.27 7.35 19.79
C SER A 275 5.62 7.83 18.50
N ASN A 276 4.29 7.86 18.45
CA ASN A 276 3.52 8.33 17.30
C ASN A 276 3.86 9.80 17.00
N LEU A 277 3.90 10.68 18.00
CA LEU A 277 4.29 12.07 17.78
C LEU A 277 5.72 12.19 17.23
N THR A 278 6.67 11.41 17.77
CA THR A 278 8.06 11.39 17.29
C THR A 278 8.12 10.98 15.82
N GLU A 279 7.36 9.96 15.43
CA GLU A 279 7.26 9.52 14.04
C GLU A 279 6.59 10.57 13.14
N LEU A 280 5.49 11.18 13.57
CA LEU A 280 4.79 12.22 12.79
C LEU A 280 5.69 13.43 12.52
N LYS A 281 6.54 13.84 13.47
CA LYS A 281 7.50 14.94 13.29
C LYS A 281 8.44 14.68 12.11
N THR A 282 8.72 13.42 11.77
CA THR A 282 9.55 13.10 10.61
C THR A 282 8.88 13.46 9.28
N ILE A 283 7.55 13.48 9.21
CA ILE A 283 6.76 13.79 8.01
C ILE A 283 5.98 15.12 8.15
N GLU A 284 6.43 16.03 9.02
CA GLU A 284 5.83 17.34 9.17
C GLU A 284 5.78 18.08 7.82
N TRP A 285 4.64 18.71 7.55
CA TRP A 285 4.46 19.54 6.38
C TRP A 285 5.33 20.80 6.46
N ASN A 286 6.13 21.03 5.42
CA ASN A 286 7.06 22.14 5.34
C ASN A 286 6.48 23.40 4.66
N GLY A 287 5.15 23.47 4.48
CA GLY A 287 4.50 24.58 3.81
C GLY A 287 4.55 24.55 2.29
N ARG A 288 5.11 23.50 1.66
CA ARG A 288 5.19 23.36 0.20
C ARG A 288 4.37 22.17 -0.30
N ALA A 289 3.87 22.25 -1.52
CA ALA A 289 3.21 21.13 -2.18
C ALA A 289 4.20 19.96 -2.32
N ASN A 290 3.71 18.73 -2.10
CA ASN A 290 4.51 17.53 -2.24
C ASN A 290 4.00 16.70 -3.40
N TYR A 291 4.87 16.43 -4.37
CA TYR A 291 4.55 15.61 -5.52
C TYR A 291 5.29 14.28 -5.45
N PHE A 292 4.60 13.21 -5.82
CA PHE A 292 5.12 11.85 -5.79
C PHE A 292 4.78 11.08 -7.06
N SER A 293 5.55 10.04 -7.31
CA SER A 293 5.26 8.96 -8.26
C SER A 293 5.66 7.64 -7.58
N ALA A 294 5.76 6.55 -8.35
CA ALA A 294 6.30 5.28 -7.88
C ALA A 294 7.15 4.62 -8.98
N TYR A 295 8.13 3.82 -8.58
CA TYR A 295 8.89 2.98 -9.51
C TYR A 295 8.72 1.50 -9.17
N GLY A 296 8.74 0.67 -10.22
CA GLY A 296 8.74 -0.78 -10.09
C GLY A 296 10.13 -1.30 -9.75
N PHE A 297 10.25 -2.23 -8.80
CA PHE A 297 11.55 -2.80 -8.40
C PHE A 297 11.58 -4.33 -8.35
N LYS A 298 10.43 -4.99 -8.51
CA LYS A 298 10.32 -6.45 -8.50
C LYS A 298 9.19 -6.93 -9.39
N ASN A 299 9.44 -8.01 -10.13
CA ASN A 299 8.53 -8.66 -11.07
C ASN A 299 8.14 -7.77 -12.27
N PHE A 300 9.11 -7.01 -12.79
CA PHE A 300 8.99 -6.17 -13.99
C PHE A 300 9.93 -6.65 -15.10
N TYR A 301 10.10 -7.97 -15.27
CA TYR A 301 10.97 -8.54 -16.31
C TYR A 301 12.41 -8.01 -16.28
N GLY A 302 12.94 -7.81 -15.06
CA GLY A 302 14.27 -7.23 -14.86
C GLY A 302 14.36 -5.72 -15.10
N GLU A 303 13.25 -5.05 -15.43
CA GLU A 303 13.18 -3.60 -15.59
C GLU A 303 12.89 -2.87 -14.28
N THR A 304 13.07 -1.55 -14.32
CA THR A 304 12.77 -0.62 -13.23
C THR A 304 11.94 0.54 -13.78
N PRO A 305 10.69 0.31 -14.24
CA PRO A 305 9.87 1.34 -14.85
C PRO A 305 9.49 2.42 -13.82
N LEU A 306 9.49 3.67 -14.26
CA LEU A 306 8.92 4.80 -13.52
C LEU A 306 7.46 4.98 -13.94
N MET A 307 6.56 5.14 -12.98
CA MET A 307 5.18 5.51 -13.22
C MET A 307 5.10 6.91 -13.82
N ASP A 308 4.33 7.05 -14.90
CA ASP A 308 4.24 8.28 -15.70
C ASP A 308 3.40 9.40 -15.06
N ALA A 309 2.86 9.16 -13.88
CA ALA A 309 2.01 10.08 -13.16
C ALA A 309 2.79 10.94 -12.16
N VAL A 310 2.44 12.22 -12.07
CA VAL A 310 2.89 13.13 -11.00
C VAL A 310 1.71 13.44 -10.10
N ILE A 311 1.76 12.99 -8.85
CA ILE A 311 0.61 13.00 -7.95
C ILE A 311 0.87 13.96 -6.80
N HIS A 312 0.02 14.96 -6.65
CA HIS A 312 0.05 15.83 -5.48
C HIS A 312 -0.45 15.07 -4.25
N ILE A 313 0.39 14.94 -3.23
CA ILE A 313 0.05 14.34 -1.94
C ILE A 313 -0.21 15.48 -0.94
N PRO A 314 -1.48 15.77 -0.63
CA PRO A 314 -1.82 16.92 0.20
C PRO A 314 -1.52 16.67 1.67
N GLU A 315 -1.17 17.73 2.37
CA GLU A 315 -1.06 17.73 3.83
C GLU A 315 -2.38 17.39 4.51
N ILE A 316 -2.30 16.86 5.75
CA ILE A 316 -3.46 16.61 6.59
C ILE A 316 -3.45 17.49 7.85
N TYR A 317 -4.53 18.25 8.02
CA TYR A 317 -4.73 19.15 9.15
C TYR A 317 -5.25 18.41 10.38
N PRO A 318 -4.90 18.88 11.60
CA PRO A 318 -5.54 18.42 12.82
C PRO A 318 -7.04 18.77 12.80
N ASN A 319 -7.82 18.01 13.55
CA ASN A 319 -9.24 18.28 13.73
C ASN A 319 -9.51 19.57 14.53
N PHE A 320 -10.80 19.93 14.58
CA PHE A 320 -11.30 21.16 15.18
C PHE A 320 -11.04 21.29 16.69
N GLU A 321 -10.71 22.49 17.14
CA GLU A 321 -10.56 22.79 18.57
C GLU A 321 -11.91 22.97 19.26
N ILE A 322 -11.92 22.92 20.60
CA ILE A 322 -13.09 23.24 21.42
C ILE A 322 -12.86 24.51 22.25
N LYS A 323 -13.93 25.28 22.47
CA LYS A 323 -13.93 26.56 23.20
C LYS A 323 -15.14 26.67 24.11
N ASP A 324 -15.11 27.66 25.01
CA ASP A 324 -16.21 28.01 25.92
C ASP A 324 -16.76 26.83 26.72
N VAL A 325 -15.86 25.96 27.19
CA VAL A 325 -16.25 24.69 27.80
C VAL A 325 -16.72 24.88 29.24
N LYS A 326 -17.86 24.31 29.58
CA LYS A 326 -18.47 24.32 30.92
C LYS A 326 -18.89 22.90 31.32
N ILE A 327 -19.01 22.66 32.62
CA ILE A 327 -19.51 21.39 33.15
C ILE A 327 -20.77 21.63 33.98
N HIS A 328 -21.78 20.80 33.76
CA HIS A 328 -22.97 20.74 34.60
C HIS A 328 -22.98 19.40 35.34
N LEU A 329 -23.15 19.46 36.65
CA LEU A 329 -23.16 18.28 37.52
C LEU A 329 -24.60 18.01 37.97
N ALA A 330 -25.21 16.96 37.43
CA ALA A 330 -26.52 16.49 37.87
C ALA A 330 -26.41 15.13 38.58
N GLU A 331 -27.38 14.81 39.44
CA GLU A 331 -27.46 13.52 40.12
C GLU A 331 -27.58 12.39 39.08
N GLY A 332 -26.52 11.60 38.92
CA GLY A 332 -26.46 10.46 38.00
C GLY A 332 -25.70 10.69 36.68
N ILE A 333 -25.71 11.91 36.10
CA ILE A 333 -25.01 12.20 34.83
C ILE A 333 -24.39 13.60 34.86
N SER A 334 -23.07 13.67 34.65
CA SER A 334 -22.36 14.92 34.39
C SER A 334 -22.34 15.23 32.89
N GLU A 335 -22.49 16.50 32.53
CA GLU A 335 -22.52 16.95 31.14
C GLU A 335 -21.46 18.03 30.86
N LEU A 336 -20.76 17.89 29.74
CA LEU A 336 -19.84 18.90 29.22
C LEU A 336 -20.52 19.69 28.10
N TRP A 337 -20.54 21.01 28.22
CA TRP A 337 -21.07 21.93 27.23
C TRP A 337 -19.93 22.74 26.62
N GLY A 338 -20.06 23.15 25.38
CA GLY A 338 -19.08 24.04 24.75
C GLY A 338 -19.32 24.24 23.27
N LYS A 339 -18.29 24.73 22.58
CA LYS A 339 -18.31 25.00 21.14
C LYS A 339 -17.18 24.27 20.45
N ILE A 340 -17.44 23.69 19.28
CA ILE A 340 -16.41 23.23 18.35
C ILE A 340 -16.10 24.38 17.40
N SER A 341 -14.85 24.81 17.34
CA SER A 341 -14.40 25.89 16.46
C SER A 341 -14.16 25.35 15.06
N ILE A 342 -14.92 25.84 14.08
CA ILE A 342 -14.76 25.41 12.70
C ILE A 342 -13.60 26.22 12.11
N GLN A 343 -12.46 25.55 11.89
CA GLN A 343 -11.26 26.17 11.33
C GLN A 343 -11.42 26.39 9.83
N ASN A 344 -10.77 27.42 9.28
CA ASN A 344 -10.70 27.69 7.84
C ASN A 344 -9.66 26.83 7.11
N ASN A 345 -9.32 25.66 7.66
CA ASN A 345 -8.36 24.75 7.04
C ASN A 345 -9.05 23.94 5.95
N PRO A 346 -8.44 23.82 4.75
CA PRO A 346 -9.07 23.16 3.62
C PRO A 346 -9.24 21.66 3.84
N ILE A 347 -10.26 21.11 3.17
CA ILE A 347 -10.55 19.70 3.04
C ILE A 347 -10.18 19.25 1.63
N TYR A 348 -9.56 18.08 1.57
CA TYR A 348 -9.10 17.45 0.34
C TYR A 348 -10.02 16.26 0.01
N LEU A 349 -10.76 16.31 -1.11
CA LEU A 349 -11.78 15.30 -1.41
C LEU A 349 -11.42 14.36 -2.57
N SER A 350 -11.28 14.92 -3.77
CA SER A 350 -11.15 14.14 -5.00
C SER A 350 -10.03 14.63 -5.89
N TYR A 351 -9.45 13.70 -6.61
CA TYR A 351 -8.49 14.06 -7.65
C TYR A 351 -9.18 14.32 -8.97
N THR A 352 -8.69 15.31 -9.69
CA THR A 352 -9.04 15.48 -11.11
C THR A 352 -8.21 14.49 -11.90
N LYS A 353 -8.88 13.62 -12.67
CA LYS A 353 -8.20 12.72 -13.59
C LYS A 353 -7.54 13.54 -14.70
N PRO A 354 -6.20 13.48 -14.86
CA PRO A 354 -5.51 14.27 -15.87
C PRO A 354 -5.76 13.73 -17.27
N VAL A 355 -5.55 14.61 -18.26
CA VAL A 355 -5.49 14.24 -19.67
C VAL A 355 -4.02 14.15 -20.08
N ALA A 356 -3.68 13.17 -20.91
CA ALA A 356 -2.34 13.07 -21.49
C ALA A 356 -2.04 14.33 -22.35
N PRO A 357 -0.78 14.82 -22.38
CA PRO A 357 0.43 14.22 -21.82
C PRO A 357 0.76 14.68 -20.39
N GLU A 358 -0.05 15.53 -19.76
CA GLU A 358 0.30 16.16 -18.48
C GLU A 358 0.28 15.19 -17.30
N ASN A 359 -0.54 14.13 -17.32
CA ASN A 359 -0.60 13.04 -16.32
C ASN A 359 -0.38 13.48 -14.85
N LYS A 360 -0.85 14.68 -14.52
CA LYS A 360 -0.61 15.36 -13.25
C LYS A 360 -1.89 15.34 -12.43
N TRP A 361 -1.88 14.56 -11.36
CA TRP A 361 -3.04 14.37 -10.49
C TRP A 361 -3.04 15.45 -9.41
N GLU A 362 -3.98 16.39 -9.55
CA GLU A 362 -4.24 17.42 -8.56
C GLU A 362 -5.52 17.13 -7.79
N ILE A 363 -5.51 17.49 -6.50
CA ILE A 363 -6.64 17.27 -5.60
C ILE A 363 -7.44 18.55 -5.36
N THR A 364 -8.76 18.43 -5.38
CA THR A 364 -9.69 19.50 -5.09
C THR A 364 -9.62 19.89 -3.62
N LYS A 365 -9.62 21.20 -3.39
CA LYS A 365 -9.63 21.84 -2.06
C LYS A 365 -10.96 22.53 -1.88
N ILE A 366 -11.65 22.25 -0.78
CA ILE A 366 -12.88 22.97 -0.39
C ILE A 366 -12.79 23.40 1.07
N MET A 367 -13.56 24.41 1.46
CA MET A 367 -13.64 24.82 2.86
C MET A 367 -14.67 23.97 3.62
N PRO A 368 -14.51 23.76 4.94
CA PRO A 368 -15.50 23.05 5.73
C PRO A 368 -16.90 23.69 5.63
N SER A 369 -17.02 25.01 5.54
CA SER A 369 -18.31 25.71 5.34
C SER A 369 -18.98 25.35 3.99
N GLU A 370 -18.21 25.11 2.94
CA GLU A 370 -18.72 24.68 1.62
C GLU A 370 -19.20 23.23 1.66
N LEU A 371 -18.38 22.33 2.24
CA LEU A 371 -18.73 20.92 2.45
C LEU A 371 -20.02 20.81 3.27
N LEU A 372 -20.04 21.49 4.41
CA LEU A 372 -21.10 21.37 5.41
C LEU A 372 -22.32 22.24 5.09
N GLY A 373 -22.14 23.25 4.23
CA GLY A 373 -23.17 24.14 3.72
C GLY A 373 -23.78 23.59 2.44
N GLU A 374 -23.29 24.02 1.28
CA GLU A 374 -24.01 23.86 0.00
C GLU A 374 -23.96 22.47 -0.59
N ARG A 375 -22.81 21.78 -0.49
CA ARG A 375 -22.60 20.50 -1.16
C ARG A 375 -23.52 19.37 -0.65
N PHE A 376 -24.02 19.50 0.58
CA PHE A 376 -24.94 18.53 1.20
C PHE A 376 -26.22 19.13 1.80
N LYS A 377 -26.54 20.40 1.51
CA LYS A 377 -27.70 21.13 2.09
C LYS A 377 -29.04 20.45 1.82
N ASP A 378 -29.21 19.88 0.63
CA ASP A 378 -30.53 19.46 0.10
C ASP A 378 -30.71 17.94 -0.05
N ASN A 379 -29.80 17.12 0.48
CA ASN A 379 -29.81 15.69 0.22
C ASN A 379 -30.05 14.89 1.52
N SER A 380 -30.78 13.78 1.46
CA SER A 380 -30.92 12.84 2.60
C SER A 380 -29.58 12.32 3.17
N SER A 381 -28.49 12.61 2.44
CA SER A 381 -27.08 12.49 2.77
C SER A 381 -26.55 13.39 3.90
N VAL A 382 -27.33 14.30 4.49
CA VAL A 382 -26.93 15.04 5.71
C VAL A 382 -26.60 14.10 6.88
N SER A 383 -27.07 12.84 6.83
CA SER A 383 -26.66 11.75 7.74
C SER A 383 -25.22 11.24 7.53
N GLN A 384 -24.58 11.61 6.43
CA GLN A 384 -23.31 11.05 5.98
C GLN A 384 -22.10 11.89 6.40
N VAL A 385 -22.22 13.20 6.63
CA VAL A 385 -21.15 14.02 7.22
C VAL A 385 -21.47 14.28 8.68
N ASN A 386 -20.61 13.84 9.60
CA ASN A 386 -20.81 14.16 11.01
C ASN A 386 -19.54 14.76 11.62
N LEU A 387 -19.74 15.90 12.27
CA LEU A 387 -18.77 16.43 13.21
C LEU A 387 -19.06 15.82 14.57
N ARG A 388 -18.12 15.07 15.11
CA ARG A 388 -18.28 14.36 16.37
C ARG A 388 -17.36 14.93 17.42
N ILE A 389 -17.90 15.15 18.61
CA ILE A 389 -17.10 15.24 19.83
C ILE A 389 -17.17 13.90 20.56
N THR A 390 -16.02 13.44 21.03
CA THR A 390 -15.92 12.18 21.76
C THR A 390 -15.11 12.39 23.02
N MET A 391 -15.54 11.72 24.08
CA MET A 391 -14.72 11.51 25.26
C MET A 391 -14.52 10.01 25.48
N THR A 392 -13.30 9.60 25.79
CA THR A 392 -13.04 8.21 26.19
C THR A 392 -13.70 7.87 27.52
N LYS A 393 -13.80 6.59 27.82
CA LYS A 393 -14.15 6.06 29.14
C LYS A 393 -13.14 4.99 29.51
N ALA A 394 -12.32 5.28 30.51
CA ALA A 394 -11.61 4.26 31.26
C ALA A 394 -12.56 3.72 32.33
N GLU A 395 -13.18 2.57 32.08
CA GLU A 395 -13.99 1.89 33.11
C GLU A 395 -13.05 1.14 34.08
N PRO A 396 -13.41 1.00 35.38
CA PRO A 396 -12.62 0.30 36.38
C PRO A 396 -12.21 -1.14 36.00
N ASN A 397 -12.92 -1.75 35.05
CA ASN A 397 -12.73 -3.14 34.60
C ASN A 397 -11.83 -3.27 33.37
N ASN A 398 -11.00 -2.25 33.06
CA ASN A 398 -10.13 -2.23 31.89
C ASN A 398 -10.89 -2.29 30.54
N SER A 399 -12.19 -1.92 30.54
CA SER A 399 -12.99 -1.77 29.32
C SER A 399 -12.83 -0.36 28.78
N MET A 400 -12.48 -0.23 27.50
CA MET A 400 -12.35 1.05 26.81
C MET A 400 -13.68 1.40 26.14
N GLY A 401 -14.44 2.30 26.76
CA GLY A 401 -15.68 2.87 26.19
C GLY A 401 -15.45 4.26 25.60
N SER A 402 -16.47 4.80 24.93
CA SER A 402 -16.52 6.23 24.60
C SER A 402 -17.93 6.77 24.71
N THR A 403 -18.02 8.07 24.99
CA THR A 403 -19.26 8.82 24.80
C THR A 403 -19.07 9.73 23.60
N ASN A 404 -20.04 9.73 22.69
CA ASN A 404 -19.96 10.42 21.42
C ASN A 404 -21.20 11.29 21.24
N VAL A 405 -21.01 12.48 20.69
CA VAL A 405 -22.11 13.34 20.26
C VAL A 405 -21.82 13.85 18.86
N ASP A 406 -22.72 13.53 17.94
CA ASP A 406 -22.69 14.02 16.58
C ASP A 406 -23.39 15.38 16.48
N LYS A 407 -22.74 16.29 15.76
CA LYS A 407 -23.22 17.62 15.47
C LYS A 407 -23.32 17.80 13.97
N ARG A 408 -24.49 18.26 13.57
CA ARG A 408 -24.77 18.69 12.21
C ARG A 408 -24.46 20.17 12.12
N TYR A 409 -23.69 20.52 11.10
CA TYR A 409 -23.50 21.91 10.75
C TYR A 409 -24.79 22.46 10.12
N LYS A 410 -25.18 23.68 10.49
CA LYS A 410 -26.43 24.30 10.05
C LYS A 410 -26.15 25.63 9.34
N GLY A 411 -25.54 25.56 8.16
CA GLY A 411 -25.37 26.71 7.27
C GLY A 411 -24.00 27.38 7.30
N ALA A 412 -23.65 28.07 6.21
CA ALA A 412 -22.30 28.43 5.77
C ALA A 412 -21.53 29.43 6.66
N ASP A 413 -22.20 30.10 7.61
CA ASP A 413 -21.64 31.26 8.32
C ASP A 413 -21.32 30.99 9.80
N ALA A 414 -21.48 29.75 10.28
CA ALA A 414 -21.20 29.43 11.67
C ALA A 414 -19.69 29.15 11.88
N GLU A 415 -18.98 30.09 12.51
CA GLU A 415 -17.59 29.91 12.97
C GLU A 415 -17.46 28.83 14.08
N SER A 416 -18.58 28.42 14.67
CA SER A 416 -18.59 27.39 15.71
C SER A 416 -19.90 26.63 15.83
N LEU A 417 -19.86 25.44 16.42
CA LEU A 417 -21.03 24.59 16.69
C LEU A 417 -21.14 24.23 18.17
N ASN A 418 -22.31 24.46 18.77
CA ASN A 418 -22.57 24.11 20.17
C ASN A 418 -22.67 22.59 20.37
N PHE A 419 -22.00 22.07 21.41
CA PHE A 419 -22.12 20.71 21.86
C PHE A 419 -22.57 20.59 23.32
N GLN A 420 -23.18 19.44 23.61
CA GLN A 420 -23.55 18.95 24.93
C GLN A 420 -23.19 17.47 24.92
N LEU A 421 -22.25 17.07 25.75
CA LEU A 421 -21.73 15.71 25.85
C LEU A 421 -22.04 15.18 27.25
N GLY A 422 -22.95 14.22 27.33
CA GLY A 422 -23.27 13.54 28.59
C GLY A 422 -22.17 12.59 29.06
N SER A 423 -22.34 12.04 30.27
CA SER A 423 -21.39 11.11 30.89
C SER A 423 -19.95 11.64 30.92
N ALA A 424 -19.76 12.92 31.23
CA ALA A 424 -18.46 13.57 31.30
C ALA A 424 -17.76 13.24 32.63
N TYR A 425 -16.74 12.38 32.57
CA TYR A 425 -16.00 11.89 33.73
C TYR A 425 -14.55 12.38 33.66
N SER A 426 -13.97 12.69 34.83
CA SER A 426 -12.58 13.10 34.90
C SER A 426 -11.63 11.99 34.43
N ASP A 427 -10.42 12.39 34.09
CA ASP A 427 -9.31 11.58 33.62
C ASP A 427 -9.54 10.88 32.28
N ASN A 428 -10.47 11.40 31.48
CA ASN A 428 -10.76 10.94 30.14
C ASN A 428 -10.36 11.99 29.08
N ALA A 429 -9.91 11.51 27.93
CA ALA A 429 -9.49 12.38 26.83
C ALA A 429 -10.69 12.82 26.00
N ILE A 430 -10.65 14.06 25.53
CA ILE A 430 -11.61 14.67 24.64
C ILE A 430 -10.93 14.95 23.30
N PHE A 431 -11.63 14.66 22.21
CA PHE A 431 -11.20 15.01 20.86
C PHE A 431 -12.41 15.18 19.94
N THR A 432 -12.13 15.73 18.77
CA THR A 432 -13.10 15.96 17.71
C THR A 432 -12.73 15.13 16.49
N SER A 433 -13.74 14.79 15.68
CA SER A 433 -13.54 14.13 14.39
C SER A 433 -14.57 14.59 13.38
N LEU A 434 -14.16 14.72 12.13
CA LEU A 434 -15.05 14.87 10.99
C LEU A 434 -14.94 13.62 10.13
N TRP A 435 -16.04 12.87 10.03
CA TRP A 435 -16.13 11.71 9.16
C TRP A 435 -17.24 11.88 8.13
N ILE A 436 -16.98 11.35 6.94
CA ILE A 436 -17.88 11.34 5.79
C ILE A 436 -18.13 9.88 5.44
N SER A 437 -19.37 9.41 5.59
CA SER A 437 -19.81 8.07 5.19
C SER A 437 -19.86 8.00 3.67
N ASP A 438 -18.80 7.47 3.08
CA ASP A 438 -18.44 7.57 1.68
C ASP A 438 -18.08 6.20 1.13
N ARG A 439 -19.10 5.33 1.03
CA ARG A 439 -18.94 4.01 0.45
C ARG A 439 -18.64 4.14 -1.04
N TYR A 440 -17.56 3.50 -1.49
CA TYR A 440 -17.12 3.46 -2.89
C TYR A 440 -16.90 4.85 -3.51
N GLY A 441 -16.60 5.88 -2.70
CA GLY A 441 -16.32 7.23 -3.18
C GLY A 441 -17.54 8.01 -3.68
N LYS A 442 -18.76 7.52 -3.46
CA LYS A 442 -19.99 8.13 -3.97
C LYS A 442 -20.15 9.62 -3.58
N ILE A 443 -19.60 10.01 -2.45
CA ILE A 443 -19.64 11.39 -1.96
C ILE A 443 -18.37 12.15 -2.34
N THR A 444 -17.20 11.54 -2.12
CA THR A 444 -15.93 12.25 -2.29
C THR A 444 -15.51 12.33 -3.76
N GLN A 445 -15.66 11.25 -4.52
CA GLN A 445 -15.23 11.13 -5.92
C GLN A 445 -16.34 11.42 -6.94
N GLU A 446 -17.58 11.65 -6.50
CA GLU A 446 -18.78 11.93 -7.32
C GLU A 446 -19.21 10.79 -8.27
N VAL A 447 -18.29 9.90 -8.63
CA VAL A 447 -18.50 8.67 -9.39
C VAL A 447 -18.15 7.49 -8.51
N GLU A 448 -19.06 6.53 -8.43
CA GLU A 448 -18.88 5.31 -7.63
C GLU A 448 -17.78 4.42 -8.25
N ASP A 449 -16.79 4.02 -7.44
CA ASP A 449 -15.76 3.05 -7.82
C ASP A 449 -15.55 2.03 -6.69
N HIS A 450 -15.84 0.75 -6.98
CA HIS A 450 -15.78 -0.34 -6.00
C HIS A 450 -14.35 -0.65 -5.52
N ARG A 451 -13.32 -0.09 -6.14
CA ARG A 451 -11.93 -0.20 -5.67
C ARG A 451 -11.64 0.76 -4.52
N ILE A 452 -12.50 1.76 -4.29
CA ILE A 452 -12.40 2.67 -3.16
C ILE A 452 -12.79 1.92 -1.89
N ALA A 453 -11.76 1.47 -1.19
CA ALA A 453 -11.86 0.72 0.06
C ALA A 453 -12.33 1.58 1.24
N VAL A 454 -12.90 0.90 2.24
CA VAL A 454 -13.47 1.44 3.49
C VAL A 454 -14.71 2.32 3.25
N TYR A 455 -15.65 2.30 4.19
CA TYR A 455 -16.94 2.98 4.04
C TYR A 455 -16.94 4.46 4.48
N ALA A 456 -15.90 4.94 5.16
CA ALA A 456 -15.86 6.28 5.73
C ALA A 456 -14.53 6.99 5.47
N TYR A 457 -14.59 8.29 5.21
CA TYR A 457 -13.45 9.19 5.03
C TYR A 457 -13.28 10.11 6.24
N SER A 458 -12.05 10.30 6.71
CA SER A 458 -11.72 11.32 7.71
C SER A 458 -10.93 12.44 7.04
N ALA A 459 -11.58 13.58 6.85
CA ALA A 459 -11.01 14.76 6.19
C ALA A 459 -9.84 15.37 6.98
N TYR A 460 -9.90 15.26 8.31
CA TYR A 460 -8.91 15.76 9.24
C TYR A 460 -8.32 14.63 10.07
N ARG A 461 -7.11 14.86 10.59
CA ARG A 461 -6.43 13.96 11.52
C ARG A 461 -7.10 14.04 12.89
N THR A 462 -7.42 12.89 13.49
CA THR A 462 -7.93 12.85 14.87
C THR A 462 -6.79 13.04 15.85
N VAL A 463 -6.85 14.13 16.61
CA VAL A 463 -5.83 14.52 17.59
C VAL A 463 -6.47 14.59 18.98
N PRO A 464 -5.96 13.86 19.98
CA PRO A 464 -6.36 14.05 21.37
C PRO A 464 -6.11 15.49 21.80
N LEU A 465 -7.14 16.21 22.24
CA LEU A 465 -7.06 17.64 22.56
C LEU A 465 -6.75 17.86 24.04
N TYR A 466 -7.61 17.35 24.91
CA TYR A 466 -7.59 17.64 26.35
C TYR A 466 -7.90 16.42 27.21
N PHE A 467 -7.37 16.37 28.43
CA PHE A 467 -7.95 15.59 29.52
C PHE A 467 -8.88 16.46 30.35
N LEU A 468 -10.08 15.97 30.65
CA LEU A 468 -10.91 16.57 31.70
C LEU A 468 -10.33 16.16 33.06
N ARG A 469 -9.86 17.10 33.87
CA ARG A 469 -9.32 16.82 35.21
C ARG A 469 -10.25 17.36 36.28
N LYS A 470 -10.28 16.65 37.40
CA LYS A 470 -10.93 17.07 38.65
C LYS A 470 -9.83 17.35 39.68
N ARG A 471 -9.87 18.50 40.35
CA ARG A 471 -8.96 18.85 41.44
C ARG A 471 -9.78 19.21 42.69
N GLY A 472 -9.23 18.94 43.87
CA GLY A 472 -9.88 19.23 45.15
C GLY A 472 -10.87 18.15 45.59
N ILE A 473 -11.44 18.35 46.79
CA ILE A 473 -12.33 17.42 47.47
C ILE A 473 -13.57 18.18 47.97
N GLY A 474 -14.76 17.57 47.84
CA GLY A 474 -16.01 18.14 48.36
C GLY A 474 -16.38 19.48 47.71
N ALA A 475 -16.73 20.46 48.53
CA ALA A 475 -17.16 21.80 48.10
C ALA A 475 -16.06 22.62 47.37
N PHE A 476 -14.80 22.20 47.44
CA PHE A 476 -13.67 22.86 46.77
C PHE A 476 -13.26 22.15 45.47
N THR A 477 -14.15 21.33 44.91
CA THR A 477 -13.89 20.64 43.64
C THR A 477 -13.88 21.63 42.49
N SER A 478 -12.79 21.67 41.72
CA SER A 478 -12.71 22.38 40.44
C SER A 478 -12.48 21.41 39.29
N TYR A 479 -13.00 21.78 38.11
CA TYR A 479 -12.79 21.06 36.86
C TYR A 479 -11.96 21.90 35.91
N LEU A 480 -11.10 21.24 35.15
CA LEU A 480 -10.25 21.90 34.16
C LEU A 480 -9.98 20.98 32.97
N LEU A 481 -9.68 21.58 31.83
CA LEU A 481 -9.13 20.90 30.67
C LEU A 481 -7.61 21.08 30.68
N GLU A 482 -6.89 19.96 30.71
CA GLU A 482 -5.43 19.91 30.59
C GLU A 482 -5.08 19.54 29.14
N GLN A 483 -4.34 20.38 28.43
CA GLN A 483 -3.98 20.11 27.04
C GLN A 483 -3.00 18.94 26.95
N ILE A 484 -3.30 17.93 26.11
CA ILE A 484 -2.58 16.66 26.11
C ILE A 484 -1.11 16.83 25.75
N PHE A 485 -0.82 17.61 24.71
CA PHE A 485 0.54 17.85 24.23
C PHE A 485 1.23 19.03 24.91
N ASN A 486 0.56 19.78 25.78
CA ASN A 486 1.17 20.86 26.54
C ASN A 486 0.47 20.98 27.91
N PRO A 487 0.82 20.13 28.89
CA PRO A 487 0.03 19.99 30.13
C PRO A 487 0.04 21.23 31.00
N SER A 488 1.00 22.14 30.79
CA SER A 488 1.05 23.45 31.43
C SER A 488 -0.07 24.38 30.96
N ASN A 489 -0.65 24.13 29.78
CA ASN A 489 -1.79 24.87 29.27
C ASN A 489 -3.10 24.28 29.82
N ILE A 490 -3.67 24.97 30.80
CA ILE A 490 -4.85 24.55 31.54
C ILE A 490 -5.98 25.56 31.30
N ILE A 491 -7.17 25.05 30.99
CA ILE A 491 -8.39 25.85 30.84
C ILE A 491 -9.32 25.50 32.00
N ASN A 492 -9.68 26.48 32.84
CA ASN A 492 -10.68 26.28 33.88
C ASN A 492 -12.04 25.97 33.24
N VAL A 493 -12.75 24.98 33.77
CA VAL A 493 -14.09 24.59 33.32
C VAL A 493 -15.08 24.99 34.41
N PRO A 494 -15.79 26.12 34.25
CA PRO A 494 -16.76 26.57 35.23
C PRO A 494 -17.86 25.54 35.44
N GLN A 495 -18.26 25.34 36.70
CA GLN A 495 -19.47 24.62 37.04
C GLN A 495 -20.67 25.55 36.80
N ASN A 496 -21.65 25.06 36.05
CA ASN A 496 -22.90 25.74 35.76
C ASN A 496 -24.02 25.26 36.69
#